data_AF-A0A0Q3RJ75-F1
#
_entry.id   AF-A0A0Q3RJ75-F1
#
_cell.length_a   1.000
_cell.length_b   1.000
_cell.length_c   1.000
_cell.angle_alpha   90.00
_cell.angle_beta   90.00
_cell.angle_gamma   90.00
#
_symmetry.space_group_name_H-M   'P 1'
#
loop_
_entity.id
_entity.type
_entity.pdbx_description
1 polymer ?
#
loop_
_entity_poly.entity_id
_entity_poly.type
_entity_poly.pdbx_seq_one_letter_code
_entity_poly.pdbx_strand_id
1 'polypeptide(L)'
;FVSEHIETLEEIDVEYKELALESGIKNWGRVPALGCEPTFISDLADAVIESLPYVGAMAVSNLEARQSLVPLGSVEELLAAYDSKRDELPPPVIVWEWGWTKSAETWNGRAAMLAVLALLVLEVTTGEGFLHQWGILPPIR
;
A
#
# COMPACT_ATOMS: atom_id res chain seq x y z
N PHE A 1 13.52 6.40 -2.52
CA PHE A 1 12.26 6.02 -1.87
C PHE A 1 11.43 7.26 -1.61
N VAL A 2 10.11 7.17 -1.76
CA VAL A 2 9.19 8.32 -1.61
C VAL A 2 8.32 8.21 -0.36
N SER A 3 8.27 7.02 0.26
CA SER A 3 7.55 6.74 1.51
C SER A 3 8.54 6.44 2.64
N GLU A 4 8.05 6.50 3.87
CA GLU A 4 8.78 5.95 5.02
C GLU A 4 8.96 4.44 4.85
N HIS A 5 10.11 3.94 5.30
CA HIS A 5 10.55 2.54 5.20
C HIS A 5 11.60 2.27 6.28
N ILE A 6 12.07 1.02 6.42
CA ILE A 6 12.93 0.61 7.54
C ILE A 6 14.20 1.45 7.64
N GLU A 7 14.78 1.83 6.51
CA GLU A 7 15.98 2.69 6.45
C GLU A 7 15.71 4.09 7.02
N THR A 8 14.53 4.67 6.79
CA THR A 8 14.23 6.00 7.34
C THR A 8 13.82 5.95 8.80
N LEU A 9 13.07 4.92 9.20
CA LEU A 9 12.48 4.81 10.53
C LEU A 9 13.44 4.24 11.58
N GLU A 10 14.26 3.25 11.20
CA GLU A 10 15.15 2.56 12.14
C GLU A 10 16.60 3.00 11.93
N GLU A 11 17.15 2.81 10.74
CA GLU A 11 18.57 3.09 10.50
C GLU A 11 18.91 4.57 10.71
N ILE A 12 18.11 5.49 10.13
CA ILE A 12 18.40 6.93 10.25
C ILE A 12 17.84 7.52 11.54
N ASP A 13 16.55 7.31 11.84
CA ASP A 13 15.88 7.99 12.96
C ASP A 13 16.24 7.41 14.34
N VAL A 14 16.76 6.17 14.40
CA VAL A 14 17.21 5.52 15.64
C VAL A 14 18.72 5.33 15.62
N GLU A 15 19.25 4.43 14.80
CA GLU A 15 20.67 4.00 14.90
C GLU A 15 21.64 5.17 14.68
N TYR A 16 21.49 5.91 13.59
CA TYR A 16 22.37 7.05 13.29
C TYR A 16 22.13 8.25 14.20
N LYS A 17 20.89 8.46 14.64
CA LYS A 17 20.59 9.50 15.61
C LYS A 17 21.31 9.24 16.94
N GLU A 18 21.27 8.01 17.45
CA GLU A 18 21.98 7.60 18.65
C GLU A 18 23.48 7.81 18.50
N LEU A 19 24.06 7.29 17.41
CA LEU A 19 25.49 7.46 17.11
C LEU A 19 25.90 8.94 17.03
N ALA A 20 25.06 9.79 16.44
CA ALA A 20 25.32 11.22 16.33
C ALA A 20 25.35 11.90 17.69
N LEU A 21 24.39 11.57 18.58
CA LEU A 21 24.34 12.10 19.93
C LEU A 21 25.55 11.64 20.77
N GLU A 22 25.93 10.37 20.67
CA GLU A 22 27.13 9.82 21.31
C GLU A 22 28.42 10.52 20.82
N SER A 23 28.44 10.90 19.55
CA SER A 23 29.55 11.64 18.93
C SER A 23 29.57 13.14 19.26
N GLY A 24 28.63 13.63 20.09
CA GLY A 24 28.57 15.02 20.53
C GLY A 24 27.83 15.97 19.58
N ILE A 25 27.11 15.45 18.57
CA ILE A 25 26.21 16.25 17.73
C ILE A 25 25.00 16.64 18.59
N LYS A 26 24.72 17.95 18.68
CA LYS A 26 23.63 18.48 19.51
C LYS A 26 22.28 18.56 18.81
N ASN A 27 22.30 18.69 17.49
CA ASN A 27 21.11 18.87 16.67
C ASN A 27 21.10 17.80 15.59
N TRP A 28 20.12 16.91 15.66
CA TRP A 28 19.83 15.91 14.63
C TRP A 28 18.52 16.25 13.95
N GLY A 29 18.47 16.11 12.64
CA GLY A 29 17.26 16.35 11.87
C GLY A 29 17.29 15.54 10.58
N ARG A 30 16.14 14.96 10.25
CA ARG A 30 15.89 14.26 9.00
C ARG A 30 14.69 14.93 8.32
N VAL A 31 14.76 15.07 7.01
CA VAL A 31 13.60 15.50 6.21
C VAL A 31 12.62 14.32 6.09
N PRO A 32 11.32 14.52 6.32
CA PRO A 32 10.33 13.46 6.12
C PRO A 32 10.33 12.98 4.68
N ALA A 33 9.95 11.72 4.46
CA ALA A 33 9.69 11.23 3.11
C ALA A 33 8.53 12.03 2.47
N LEU A 34 8.52 12.11 1.13
CA LEU A 34 7.54 12.88 0.37
C LEU A 34 6.09 12.41 0.64
N GLY A 35 5.91 11.11 0.86
CA GLY A 35 4.64 10.52 1.27
C GLY A 35 3.50 10.90 0.32
N CYS A 36 2.49 11.58 0.87
CA CYS A 36 1.31 12.05 0.14
C CYS A 36 1.33 13.57 -0.08
N GLU A 37 2.50 14.18 -0.17
CA GLU A 37 2.61 15.62 -0.43
C GLU A 37 1.97 15.95 -1.81
N PRO A 38 0.97 16.86 -1.86
CA PRO A 38 0.21 17.12 -3.08
C PRO A 38 1.04 17.61 -4.27
N THR A 39 2.06 18.44 -4.02
CA THR A 39 2.92 19.00 -5.07
C THR A 39 3.75 17.90 -5.72
N PHE A 40 4.31 16.99 -4.94
CA PHE A 40 5.05 15.82 -5.42
C PHE A 40 4.17 14.91 -6.29
N ILE A 41 2.92 14.67 -5.88
CA ILE A 41 1.98 13.87 -6.67
C ILE A 41 1.64 14.56 -7.99
N SER A 42 1.41 15.89 -7.96
CA SER A 42 1.16 16.69 -9.17
C SER A 42 2.35 16.65 -10.13
N ASP A 43 3.55 16.92 -9.63
CA ASP A 43 4.79 16.91 -10.42
C ASP A 43 5.06 15.53 -11.02
N LEU A 44 4.77 14.45 -10.29
CA LEU A 44 4.91 13.09 -10.81
C LEU A 44 3.91 12.81 -11.94
N ALA A 45 2.67 13.30 -11.82
CA ALA A 45 1.68 13.19 -12.89
C ALA A 45 2.12 13.97 -14.14
N ASP A 46 2.62 15.19 -13.95
CA ASP A 46 3.14 16.02 -15.04
C ASP A 46 4.34 15.35 -15.73
N ALA A 47 5.29 14.81 -14.94
CA ALA A 47 6.44 14.07 -15.47
C ALA A 47 6.02 12.85 -16.30
N VAL A 48 4.95 12.15 -15.92
CA VAL A 48 4.39 11.05 -16.71
C VAL A 48 3.83 11.58 -18.03
N ILE A 49 3.03 12.64 -18.00
CA ILE A 49 2.43 13.26 -19.20
C ILE A 49 3.53 13.72 -20.18
N GLU A 50 4.57 14.37 -19.66
CA GLU A 50 5.73 14.81 -20.45
C GLU A 50 6.51 13.65 -21.07
N SER A 51 6.50 12.47 -20.43
CA SER A 51 7.18 11.28 -20.93
C SER A 51 6.41 10.54 -22.05
N LEU A 52 5.09 10.72 -22.14
CA LEU A 52 4.23 9.97 -23.07
C LEU A 52 4.67 10.04 -24.55
N PRO A 53 5.08 11.19 -25.12
CA PRO A 53 5.56 11.26 -26.50
C PRO A 53 6.77 10.34 -26.77
N TYR A 54 7.60 10.10 -25.75
CA TYR A 54 8.79 9.26 -25.84
C TYR A 54 8.49 7.78 -25.63
N VAL A 55 7.50 7.44 -24.78
CA VAL A 55 6.99 6.08 -24.61
C VAL A 55 6.44 5.55 -25.93
N GLY A 56 5.74 6.40 -26.69
CA GLY A 56 5.24 6.05 -28.01
C GLY A 56 6.36 5.69 -29.00
N ALA A 57 7.45 6.47 -29.01
CA ALA A 57 8.60 6.21 -29.85
C ALA A 57 9.35 4.92 -29.47
N MET A 58 9.49 4.63 -28.16
CA MET A 58 10.12 3.40 -27.67
C MET A 58 9.28 2.15 -27.99
N ALA A 59 7.95 2.21 -27.84
CA ALA A 59 7.05 1.09 -28.15
C ALA A 59 6.99 0.75 -29.65
N VAL A 60 7.25 1.72 -30.53
CA VAL A 60 7.39 1.47 -31.98
C VAL A 60 8.67 0.70 -32.30
N SER A 61 9.74 0.91 -31.52
CA SER A 61 11.07 0.33 -31.76
C SER A 61 11.30 -1.07 -31.16
N ASN A 62 10.51 -1.49 -30.16
CA ASN A 62 10.63 -2.80 -29.52
C ASN A 62 9.31 -3.59 -29.62
N LEU A 63 9.35 -4.76 -30.26
CA LEU A 63 8.15 -5.56 -30.57
C LEU A 63 7.49 -6.14 -29.30
N GLU A 64 8.24 -6.38 -28.24
CA GLU A 64 7.73 -6.82 -26.93
C GLU A 64 7.03 -5.69 -26.16
N ALA A 65 7.45 -4.44 -26.35
CA ALA A 65 6.81 -3.26 -25.73
C ALA A 65 5.43 -2.94 -26.34
N ARG A 66 5.08 -3.55 -27.48
CA ARG A 66 3.72 -3.50 -28.06
C ARG A 66 2.69 -4.29 -27.26
N GLN A 67 3.11 -5.11 -26.30
CA GLN A 67 2.22 -5.77 -25.34
C GLN A 67 1.89 -4.90 -24.12
N SER A 68 2.08 -3.57 -24.20
CA SER A 68 1.37 -2.65 -23.34
C SER A 68 -0.13 -2.97 -23.39
N LEU A 69 -0.74 -3.27 -22.24
CA LEU A 69 -2.19 -3.56 -22.08
C LEU A 69 -3.07 -2.42 -22.61
N VAL A 70 -2.49 -1.25 -22.88
CA VAL A 70 -3.17 -0.03 -23.30
C VAL A 70 -2.52 0.50 -24.59
N PRO A 71 -3.25 0.58 -25.71
CA PRO A 71 -2.75 1.18 -26.94
C PRO A 71 -2.55 2.70 -26.78
N LEU A 72 -1.46 3.23 -27.33
CA LEU A 72 -1.05 4.64 -27.16
C LEU A 72 -2.13 5.68 -27.52
N GLY A 73 -3.00 5.40 -28.50
CA GLY A 73 -4.11 6.29 -28.85
C GLY A 73 -5.27 6.34 -27.85
N SER A 74 -5.22 5.54 -26.79
CA SER A 74 -6.21 5.54 -25.70
C SER A 74 -5.72 6.27 -24.46
N VAL A 75 -4.52 6.86 -24.45
CA VAL A 75 -3.99 7.55 -23.27
C VAL A 75 -4.70 8.90 -23.07
N GLU A 76 -4.94 9.66 -24.13
CA GLU A 76 -5.75 10.89 -24.06
C GLU A 76 -7.20 10.58 -23.67
N GLU A 77 -7.73 9.44 -24.13
CA GLU A 77 -9.06 8.95 -23.76
C GLU A 77 -9.12 8.46 -22.30
N LEU A 78 -8.04 7.83 -21.81
CA LEU A 78 -7.89 7.43 -20.41
C LEU A 78 -7.65 8.61 -19.47
N LEU A 79 -6.90 9.62 -19.89
CA LEU A 79 -6.73 10.87 -19.16
C LEU A 79 -8.07 11.64 -19.11
N ALA A 80 -8.81 11.70 -20.22
CA ALA A 80 -10.17 12.23 -20.25
C ALA A 80 -11.16 11.42 -19.39
N ALA A 81 -11.00 10.10 -19.33
CA ALA A 81 -11.78 9.23 -18.45
C ALA A 81 -11.37 9.38 -16.97
N TYR A 82 -10.09 9.58 -16.67
CA TYR A 82 -9.55 9.77 -15.32
C TYR A 82 -9.98 11.12 -14.73
N ASP A 83 -9.87 12.20 -15.51
CA ASP A 83 -10.33 13.53 -15.11
C ASP A 83 -11.85 13.59 -14.91
N SER A 84 -12.62 12.78 -15.65
CA SER A 84 -14.08 12.70 -15.51
C SER A 84 -14.55 11.79 -14.38
N LYS A 85 -13.72 10.83 -13.94
CA LYS A 85 -14.06 9.82 -12.92
C LYS A 85 -13.35 10.05 -11.61
N ARG A 86 -13.66 11.17 -10.94
CA ARG A 86 -13.73 11.19 -9.46
C ARG A 86 -14.84 10.23 -8.99
N ASP A 87 -14.78 8.97 -9.42
CA ASP A 87 -15.82 7.98 -9.20
C ASP A 87 -15.84 7.69 -7.71
N GLU A 88 -17.03 7.89 -7.13
CA GLU A 88 -17.34 7.41 -5.80
C GLU A 88 -17.05 5.91 -5.75
N LEU A 89 -16.50 5.46 -4.61
CA LEU A 89 -16.17 4.06 -4.38
C LEU A 89 -17.35 3.16 -4.80
N PRO A 90 -17.08 2.02 -5.47
CA PRO A 90 -18.16 1.14 -5.92
C PRO A 90 -19.08 0.83 -4.74
N PRO A 91 -20.41 0.83 -4.95
CA PRO A 91 -21.36 0.64 -3.86
C PRO A 91 -21.03 -0.66 -3.14
N PRO A 92 -21.17 -0.70 -1.80
CA PRO A 92 -20.78 -1.85 -1.01
C PRO A 92 -21.49 -3.10 -1.55
N VAL A 93 -20.75 -4.20 -1.70
CA VAL A 93 -21.34 -5.45 -2.16
C VAL A 93 -22.33 -5.95 -1.10
N ILE A 94 -23.62 -5.86 -1.43
CA ILE A 94 -24.73 -6.12 -0.50
C ILE A 94 -25.14 -7.58 -0.51
N VAL A 95 -25.01 -8.23 -1.67
CA VAL A 95 -25.43 -9.63 -1.88
C VAL A 95 -24.22 -10.55 -1.96
N TRP A 96 -24.31 -11.73 -1.36
CA TRP A 96 -23.27 -12.74 -1.46
C TRP A 96 -23.48 -13.58 -2.72
N GLU A 97 -22.45 -13.62 -3.57
CA GLU A 97 -22.38 -14.49 -4.73
C GLU A 97 -21.32 -15.57 -4.53
N TRP A 98 -21.66 -16.83 -4.84
CA TRP A 98 -20.74 -17.95 -4.75
C TRP A 98 -19.85 -18.02 -5.99
N GLY A 99 -18.54 -18.26 -5.81
CA GLY A 99 -17.57 -18.46 -6.88
C GLY A 99 -16.33 -17.57 -6.74
N TRP A 100 -15.58 -17.44 -7.84
CA TRP A 100 -14.37 -16.60 -7.93
C TRP A 100 -14.73 -15.14 -8.24
N THR A 101 -15.58 -14.53 -7.40
CA THR A 101 -16.08 -13.16 -7.59
C THR A 101 -15.53 -12.20 -6.51
N LYS A 102 -15.51 -10.91 -6.83
CA LYS A 102 -15.16 -9.85 -5.85
C LYS A 102 -16.08 -9.83 -4.63
N SER A 103 -17.33 -10.26 -4.80
CA SER A 103 -18.27 -10.47 -3.70
C SER A 103 -17.78 -11.53 -2.72
N ALA A 104 -17.43 -12.72 -3.21
CA ALA A 104 -16.97 -13.82 -2.37
C ALA A 104 -15.68 -13.44 -1.62
N GLU A 105 -14.74 -12.77 -2.30
CA GLU A 105 -13.51 -12.23 -1.70
C GLU A 105 -13.82 -11.27 -0.54
N THR A 106 -14.72 -10.31 -0.76
CA THR A 106 -15.10 -9.31 0.25
C THR A 106 -15.80 -9.94 1.47
N TRP A 107 -16.72 -10.88 1.25
CA TRP A 107 -17.44 -11.57 2.31
C TRP A 107 -16.52 -12.50 3.13
N ASN A 108 -15.62 -13.22 2.47
CA ASN A 108 -14.64 -14.06 3.15
C ASN A 108 -13.67 -13.21 3.99
N GLY A 109 -13.22 -12.07 3.45
CA GLY A 109 -12.39 -11.12 4.19
C GLY A 109 -13.07 -10.59 5.44
N ARG A 110 -14.36 -10.22 5.36
CA ARG A 110 -15.15 -9.79 6.53
C ARG A 110 -15.29 -10.89 7.58
N ALA A 111 -15.59 -12.11 7.15
CA ALA A 111 -15.70 -13.27 8.05
C ALA A 111 -14.36 -13.54 8.76
N ALA A 112 -13.24 -13.46 8.03
CA ALA A 112 -11.91 -13.62 8.59
C ALA A 112 -11.57 -12.53 9.63
N MET A 113 -11.86 -11.26 9.34
CA MET A 113 -11.63 -10.17 10.30
C MET A 113 -12.49 -10.30 11.56
N LEU A 114 -13.75 -10.74 11.43
CA LEU A 114 -14.61 -11.03 12.59
C LEU A 114 -14.07 -12.20 13.42
N ALA A 115 -13.53 -13.25 12.77
CA ALA A 115 -12.92 -14.37 13.47
C ALA A 115 -11.67 -13.94 14.25
N VAL A 116 -10.78 -13.13 13.64
CA VAL A 116 -9.60 -12.57 14.32
C VAL A 116 -10.02 -11.71 15.51
N LEU A 117 -11.02 -10.84 15.34
CA LEU A 117 -11.51 -10.00 16.43
C LEU A 117 -12.08 -10.85 17.58
N ALA A 118 -12.85 -11.89 17.27
CA ALA A 118 -13.39 -12.80 18.28
C ALA A 118 -12.28 -13.54 19.04
N LEU A 119 -11.24 -13.99 18.35
CA LEU A 119 -10.08 -14.62 18.99
C LEU A 119 -9.35 -13.66 19.93
N LEU A 120 -9.12 -12.41 19.51
CA LEU A 120 -8.51 -11.39 20.36
C LEU A 120 -9.36 -11.09 21.60
N VAL A 121 -10.68 -11.00 21.45
CA VAL A 121 -11.59 -10.78 22.60
C VAL A 121 -11.55 -11.97 23.57
N LEU A 122 -11.53 -13.20 23.05
CA LEU A 122 -11.38 -14.40 23.87
C LEU A 122 -10.04 -14.39 24.61
N GLU A 123 -8.93 -14.10 23.92
CA GLU A 123 -7.60 -14.02 24.53
C GLU A 123 -7.53 -12.97 25.65
N VAL A 124 -8.08 -11.77 25.42
CA VAL A 124 -8.12 -10.70 26.42
C VAL A 124 -8.98 -11.07 27.64
N THR A 125 -10.11 -11.75 27.44
CA THR A 125 -11.02 -12.11 28.54
C THR A 125 -10.53 -13.31 29.35
N THR A 126 -9.76 -14.20 28.74
CA THR A 126 -9.25 -15.43 29.37
C THR A 126 -7.84 -15.26 29.96
N GLY A 127 -7.07 -14.28 29.48
CA GLY A 127 -5.71 -13.99 29.96
C GLY A 127 -4.64 -15.01 29.52
N GLU A 128 -5.00 -15.98 28.68
CA GLU A 128 -4.13 -17.02 28.13
C GLU A 128 -4.25 -17.00 26.61
N GLY A 129 -3.13 -17.10 25.89
CA GLY A 129 -3.14 -17.16 24.42
C GLY A 129 -3.95 -18.35 23.89
N PHE A 130 -4.60 -18.18 22.73
CA PHE A 130 -5.47 -19.22 22.14
C PHE A 130 -4.81 -20.62 22.03
N LEU A 131 -3.50 -20.66 21.75
CA LEU A 131 -2.74 -21.91 21.64
C LEU A 131 -2.52 -22.62 22.99
N HIS A 132 -2.54 -21.89 24.11
CA HIS A 132 -2.47 -22.47 25.46
C HIS A 132 -3.81 -23.11 25.86
N GLN A 133 -4.93 -22.47 25.49
CA GLN A 133 -6.27 -22.99 25.78
C GLN A 133 -6.58 -24.31 25.07
N TRP A 134 -6.05 -24.50 23.86
CA TRP A 134 -6.19 -25.74 23.09
C TRP A 134 -5.11 -26.79 23.43
N GLY A 135 -4.23 -26.51 24.41
CA GLY A 135 -3.21 -27.45 24.89
C GLY A 135 -2.06 -27.71 23.91
N ILE A 136 -1.86 -26.84 22.92
CA ILE A 136 -0.76 -26.96 21.94
C ILE A 136 0.55 -26.43 22.52
N LEU A 137 0.49 -25.42 23.39
CA LEU A 137 1.65 -24.86 24.10
C LEU A 137 1.51 -25.02 25.62
N PRO A 138 2.60 -25.30 26.35
CA PRO A 138 2.57 -25.38 27.81
C PRO A 138 2.21 -24.02 28.42
N PRO A 139 1.47 -23.98 29.55
CA PRO A 139 1.07 -22.71 30.17
C PRO A 139 2.29 -21.85 30.51
N ILE A 140 2.20 -20.54 30.22
CA ILE A 140 3.28 -19.60 30.50
C ILE A 140 3.29 -19.36 32.01
N ARG A 141 4.41 -19.71 32.67
CA ARG A 141 4.61 -19.58 34.11
C ARG A 141 5.12 -18.19 34.49
#